data_AF-A0A3D2XF51-F1
#
_entry.id   AF-A0A3D2XF51-F1
#
_cell.length_a   1.000
_cell.length_b   1.000
_cell.length_c   1.000
_cell.angle_alpha   90.00
_cell.angle_beta   90.00
_cell.angle_gamma   90.00
#
_symmetry.space_group_name_H-M   'P 1'
#
loop_
_entity.id
_entity.type
_entity.pdbx_description
1 polymer ?
#
loop_
_entity_poly.entity_id
_entity_poly.type
_entity_poly.pdbx_seq_one_letter_code
_entity_poly.pdbx_strand_id
1 'polypeptide(L)'
;MNADHARANYTMGKWHYEMVTLSGLKKAAVKLLYGGLPPSDLDKAIQYMEKCRTLDPYFVANYLDLAKAYKESRQPAKAIEVLNKLVKLPTRTGDDVALKAEGAKLLESML
;
A
#
# COMPACT_ATOMS: atom_id res chain seq x y z
N MET A 1 -6.93 13.59 12.09
CA MET A 1 -6.15 12.35 12.33
C MET A 1 -4.74 12.75 12.71
N ASN A 2 -4.20 12.16 13.77
CA ASN A 2 -2.86 12.50 14.25
C ASN A 2 -1.82 11.95 13.26
N ALA A 3 -1.01 12.83 12.66
CA ALA A 3 -0.16 12.50 11.52
C ALA A 3 1.04 11.60 11.91
N ASP A 4 1.26 11.36 13.20
CA ASP A 4 2.46 10.68 13.72
C ASP A 4 2.20 9.25 14.20
N HIS A 5 1.04 8.68 13.87
CA HIS A 5 0.80 7.25 14.05
C HIS A 5 0.98 6.50 12.73
N ALA A 6 1.86 5.50 12.72
CA ALA A 6 2.15 4.68 11.55
C ALA A 6 0.86 4.09 10.93
N ARG A 7 -0.01 3.52 11.77
CA ARG A 7 -1.27 2.89 11.32
C ARG A 7 -2.24 3.89 10.69
N ALA A 8 -2.31 5.11 11.20
CA ALA A 8 -3.15 6.16 10.62
C ALA A 8 -2.67 6.54 9.22
N ASN A 9 -1.34 6.65 9.04
CA ASN A 9 -0.74 6.89 7.73
C ASN A 9 -1.00 5.72 6.77
N TYR A 10 -0.83 4.47 7.22
CA TYR A 10 -1.18 3.31 6.39
C TYR A 10 -2.64 3.32 5.94
N THR A 11 -3.58 3.58 6.86
CA THR A 11 -5.01 3.64 6.51
C THR A 11 -5.30 4.72 5.46
N MET A 12 -4.70 5.90 5.60
CA MET A 12 -4.86 6.98 4.60
C MET A 12 -4.24 6.59 3.25
N GLY A 13 -3.03 6.03 3.26
CA GLY A 13 -2.37 5.58 2.04
C GLY A 13 -3.16 4.49 1.33
N LYS A 14 -3.63 3.50 2.09
CA LYS A 14 -4.46 2.40 1.59
C LYS A 14 -5.77 2.89 0.99
N TRP A 15 -6.45 3.83 1.64
CA TRP A 15 -7.65 4.45 1.11
C TRP A 15 -7.39 5.11 -0.25
N HIS A 16 -6.31 5.90 -0.38
CA HIS A 16 -5.95 6.51 -1.66
C HIS A 16 -5.66 5.45 -2.73
N TYR A 17 -4.89 4.42 -2.40
CA TYR A 17 -4.54 3.33 -3.33
C TYR A 17 -5.78 2.55 -3.82
N GLU A 18 -6.67 2.15 -2.90
CA GLU A 18 -7.89 1.40 -3.23
C GLU A 18 -8.86 2.24 -4.08
N MET A 19 -8.96 3.56 -3.83
CA MET A 19 -9.83 4.43 -4.63
C MET A 19 -9.29 4.69 -6.05
N VAL A 20 -7.97 4.61 -6.26
CA VAL A 20 -7.34 4.69 -7.59
C VAL A 20 -7.53 3.37 -8.34
N THR A 21 -7.35 2.24 -7.66
CA THR A 21 -7.40 0.90 -8.27
C THR A 21 -8.82 0.32 -8.35
N LEU A 22 -9.82 1.00 -7.79
CA LEU A 22 -11.23 0.60 -7.87
C LEU A 22 -11.74 0.60 -9.33
N SER A 23 -12.44 -0.46 -9.72
CA SER A 23 -13.11 -0.50 -11.02
C SER A 23 -14.16 0.61 -11.17
N GLY A 24 -14.37 1.09 -12.40
CA GLY A 24 -15.26 2.24 -12.68
C GLY A 24 -16.68 2.07 -12.16
N LEU A 25 -17.25 0.86 -12.21
CA LEU A 25 -18.57 0.56 -11.67
C LEU A 25 -18.63 0.75 -10.15
N LYS A 26 -17.64 0.23 -9.41
CA LYS A 26 -17.57 0.41 -7.96
C LYS A 26 -17.35 1.88 -7.61
N LYS A 27 -16.52 2.60 -8.38
CA LYS A 27 -16.25 4.03 -8.16
C LYS A 27 -17.51 4.88 -8.34
N ALA A 28 -18.34 4.55 -9.33
CA ALA A 28 -19.63 5.20 -9.55
C ALA A 28 -20.60 4.95 -8.39
N ALA A 29 -20.70 3.71 -7.91
CA ALA A 29 -21.55 3.37 -6.77
C ALA A 29 -21.15 4.12 -5.49
N VAL A 30 -19.84 4.19 -5.19
CA VAL A 30 -19.31 4.96 -4.05
C VAL A 30 -19.62 6.45 -4.22
N LYS A 31 -19.40 7.03 -5.40
CA LYS A 31 -19.73 8.45 -5.65
C LYS A 31 -21.20 8.76 -5.38
N LEU A 32 -22.11 7.88 -5.78
CA LEU A 32 -23.55 8.03 -5.57
C LEU A 32 -23.92 7.96 -4.08
N LEU A 33 -23.38 6.97 -3.36
CA LEU A 33 -23.68 6.76 -1.93
C LEU A 33 -23.13 7.86 -1.02
N TYR A 34 -21.94 8.39 -1.33
CA TYR A 34 -21.24 9.35 -0.48
C TYR A 34 -21.37 10.81 -0.97
N GLY A 35 -22.17 11.08 -1.99
CA GLY A 35 -22.40 12.44 -2.52
C GLY A 35 -21.18 13.06 -3.22
N GLY A 36 -20.19 12.25 -3.57
CA GLY A 36 -18.90 12.69 -4.08
C GLY A 36 -17.76 11.79 -3.61
N LEU A 37 -16.58 11.92 -4.21
CA LEU A 37 -15.36 11.22 -3.81
C LEU A 37 -14.23 12.26 -3.70
N PRO A 38 -13.47 12.31 -2.59
CA PRO A 38 -12.26 13.11 -2.54
C PRO A 38 -11.27 12.63 -3.62
N PRO A 39 -10.39 13.50 -4.14
CA PRO A 39 -9.41 13.09 -5.13
C PRO A 39 -8.52 11.98 -4.57
N SER A 40 -8.64 10.80 -5.16
CA SER A 40 -7.77 9.65 -4.94
C SER A 40 -6.52 9.82 -5.79
N ASP A 41 -5.35 9.64 -5.20
CA ASP A 41 -4.08 9.98 -5.84
C ASP A 41 -3.04 8.94 -5.44
N LEU A 42 -2.41 8.33 -6.43
CA LEU A 42 -1.41 7.29 -6.22
C LEU A 42 -0.15 7.85 -5.57
N ASP A 43 0.19 9.11 -5.83
CA ASP A 43 1.33 9.77 -5.20
C ASP A 43 1.09 10.02 -3.71
N LYS A 44 -0.15 10.38 -3.33
CA LYS A 44 -0.55 10.48 -1.92
C LYS A 44 -0.54 9.12 -1.24
N ALA A 45 -0.98 8.07 -1.91
CA ALA A 45 -0.90 6.71 -1.38
C ALA A 45 0.54 6.36 -0.99
N ILE A 46 1.47 6.56 -1.93
CA ILE A 46 2.90 6.34 -1.71
C ILE A 46 3.43 7.21 -0.58
N GLN A 47 3.12 8.52 -0.57
CA GLN A 47 3.58 9.46 0.45
C GLN A 47 3.19 9.01 1.87
N TYR A 48 1.92 8.64 2.07
CA TYR A 48 1.45 8.18 3.37
C TYR A 48 2.04 6.83 3.76
N MET A 49 2.14 5.88 2.83
CA MET A 49 2.75 4.58 3.09
C MET A 49 4.26 4.67 3.39
N GLU A 50 4.96 5.62 2.79
CA GLU A 50 6.36 5.92 3.12
C GLU A 50 6.50 6.51 4.53
N LYS A 51 5.60 7.43 4.92
CA LYS A 51 5.56 7.92 6.31
C LYS A 51 5.26 6.79 7.29
N CYS A 52 4.33 5.90 6.96
CA CYS A 52 4.06 4.70 7.75
C CYS A 52 5.31 3.82 7.91
N ARG A 53 6.02 3.53 6.80
CA ARG A 53 7.26 2.74 6.81
C ARG A 53 8.33 3.35 7.70
N THR A 54 8.41 4.68 7.74
CA THR A 54 9.36 5.41 8.59
C THR A 54 9.00 5.30 10.07
N LEU A 55 7.70 5.36 10.41
CA LEU A 55 7.20 5.34 11.78
C LEU A 55 7.09 3.91 12.36
N ASP A 56 6.82 2.90 11.54
CA ASP A 56 6.81 1.48 11.91
C ASP A 56 7.50 0.64 10.82
N PRO A 57 8.82 0.42 10.96
CA PRO A 57 9.62 -0.23 9.94
C PRO A 57 9.37 -1.74 9.81
N TYR A 58 8.55 -2.32 10.70
CA TYR A 58 8.25 -3.75 10.72
C TYR A 58 6.82 -4.06 10.30
N PHE A 59 6.05 -3.06 9.85
CA PHE A 59 4.67 -3.28 9.47
C PHE A 59 4.54 -3.91 8.08
N VAL A 60 4.52 -5.24 8.04
CA VAL A 60 4.54 -6.07 6.82
C VAL A 60 3.48 -5.66 5.78
N ALA A 61 2.22 -5.44 6.19
CA ALA A 61 1.16 -5.08 5.26
C ALA A 61 1.44 -3.77 4.51
N ASN A 62 2.05 -2.78 5.18
CA ASN A 62 2.40 -1.52 4.55
C ASN A 62 3.46 -1.70 3.45
N TYR A 63 4.44 -2.60 3.65
CA TYR A 63 5.45 -2.85 2.63
C TYR A 63 4.86 -3.49 1.37
N LEU A 64 3.94 -4.45 1.52
CA LEU A 64 3.28 -5.08 0.38
C LEU A 64 2.43 -4.07 -0.41
N ASP A 65 1.60 -3.30 0.27
CA ASP A 65 0.74 -2.31 -0.38
C ASP A 65 1.56 -1.15 -0.99
N LEU A 66 2.66 -0.73 -0.35
CA LEU A 66 3.60 0.26 -0.89
C LEU A 66 4.29 -0.23 -2.17
N ALA A 67 4.73 -1.49 -2.20
CA ALA A 67 5.33 -2.08 -3.40
C ALA A 67 4.33 -2.12 -4.57
N LYS A 68 3.08 -2.51 -4.30
CA LYS A 68 2.00 -2.48 -5.30
C LYS A 68 1.75 -1.06 -5.80
N ALA A 69 1.69 -0.08 -4.90
CA ALA A 69 1.54 1.32 -5.27
C ALA A 69 2.69 1.83 -6.16
N TYR A 70 3.95 1.47 -5.84
CA TYR A 70 5.10 1.80 -6.70
C TYR A 70 5.02 1.12 -8.08
N LYS A 71 4.59 -0.14 -8.15
CA LYS A 71 4.38 -0.85 -9.41
C LYS A 71 3.34 -0.13 -10.27
N GLU A 72 2.18 0.21 -9.69
CA GLU A 72 1.11 0.93 -10.41
C GLU A 72 1.54 2.35 -10.83
N SER A 73 2.43 2.99 -10.05
CA SER A 73 3.02 4.30 -10.36
C SER A 73 4.16 4.22 -11.40
N ARG A 74 4.36 3.06 -12.04
CA ARG A 74 5.43 2.80 -13.02
C ARG A 74 6.84 3.04 -12.46
N GLN A 75 7.03 2.74 -11.17
CA GLN A 75 8.31 2.81 -10.46
C GLN A 75 8.78 1.39 -10.06
N PRO A 76 9.03 0.47 -11.02
CA PRO A 76 9.29 -0.94 -10.73
C PRO A 76 10.57 -1.15 -9.90
N ALA A 77 11.61 -0.34 -10.09
CA ALA A 77 12.84 -0.43 -9.30
C ALA A 77 12.57 -0.23 -7.80
N LYS A 78 11.73 0.75 -7.43
CA LYS A 78 11.33 0.98 -6.03
C LYS A 78 10.44 -0.13 -5.50
N ALA A 79 9.53 -0.64 -6.32
CA ALA A 79 8.70 -1.79 -5.95
C ALA A 79 9.58 -3.01 -5.60
N ILE A 80 10.54 -3.34 -6.46
CA ILE A 80 11.51 -4.43 -6.23
C ILE A 80 12.32 -4.20 -4.95
N GLU A 81 12.79 -2.98 -4.70
CA GLU A 81 13.51 -2.64 -3.47
C GLU A 81 12.65 -2.90 -2.21
N VAL A 82 11.40 -2.44 -2.23
CA VAL A 82 10.46 -2.62 -1.12
C VAL A 82 10.12 -4.10 -0.91
N LEU A 83 9.92 -4.87 -1.97
CA LEU A 83 9.63 -6.31 -1.89
C LEU A 83 10.82 -7.11 -1.37
N ASN A 84 12.04 -6.78 -1.79
CA ASN A 84 13.26 -7.38 -1.25
C ASN A 84 13.41 -7.16 0.26
N LYS A 85 12.95 -6.00 0.77
CA LYS A 85 12.89 -5.72 2.22
C LYS A 85 11.77 -6.51 2.88
N LEU A 86 10.57 -6.51 2.30
CA LEU A 86 9.37 -7.19 2.80
C LEU A 86 9.64 -8.65 3.15
N VAL A 87 10.22 -9.42 2.23
CA VAL A 87 10.45 -10.88 2.42
C VAL A 87 11.43 -11.18 3.56
N LYS A 88 12.27 -10.21 3.94
CA LYS A 88 13.27 -10.31 5.01
C LYS A 88 12.78 -9.81 6.37
N LEU A 89 11.60 -9.18 6.44
CA LEU A 89 11.06 -8.67 7.71
C LEU A 89 10.79 -9.82 8.70
N PRO A 90 10.95 -9.60 10.01
CA PRO A 90 10.56 -10.59 11.02
C PRO A 90 9.05 -10.84 10.98
N THR A 91 8.64 -12.08 11.23
CA THR A 91 7.23 -12.43 11.43
C THR A 91 6.82 -12.01 12.84
N ARG A 92 5.86 -11.09 12.97
CA ARG A 92 5.36 -10.55 14.23
C ARG A 92 3.87 -10.80 14.44
N THR A 93 3.12 -10.99 13.34
CA THR A 93 1.69 -11.31 13.34
C THR A 93 1.42 -12.57 12.52
N GLY A 94 0.24 -13.18 12.71
CA GLY A 94 -0.17 -14.36 11.93
C GLY A 94 -0.28 -14.08 10.42
N ASP A 95 -0.73 -12.87 10.06
CA ASP A 95 -0.91 -12.48 8.66
C ASP A 95 0.42 -12.28 7.92
N ASP A 96 1.51 -11.98 8.65
CA ASP A 96 2.80 -11.63 8.05
C ASP A 96 3.34 -12.74 7.15
N VAL A 97 3.10 -14.01 7.50
CA VAL A 97 3.55 -15.16 6.69
C VAL A 97 2.90 -15.14 5.32
N ALA A 98 1.58 -14.94 5.26
CA ALA A 98 0.83 -14.89 4.01
C ALA A 98 1.22 -13.66 3.18
N LEU A 99 1.34 -12.49 3.82
CA LEU A 99 1.70 -11.24 3.15
C LEU A 99 3.12 -11.27 2.58
N LYS A 100 4.07 -11.88 3.30
CA LYS A 100 5.44 -12.08 2.80
C LYS A 100 5.47 -13.06 1.64
N ALA A 101 4.69 -14.13 1.68
CA ALA A 101 4.58 -15.08 0.58
C ALA A 101 3.96 -14.44 -0.67
N GLU A 102 2.94 -13.58 -0.51
CA GLU A 102 2.39 -12.79 -1.62
C GLU A 102 3.43 -11.82 -2.19
N GLY A 103 4.17 -11.13 -1.32
CA GLY A 103 5.27 -10.26 -1.71
C GLY A 103 6.37 -10.98 -2.49
N ALA A 104 6.75 -12.19 -2.08
CA ALA A 104 7.73 -13.02 -2.78
C ALA A 104 7.25 -13.37 -4.20
N LYS A 105 6.00 -13.81 -4.35
CA LYS A 105 5.41 -14.08 -5.68
C LYS A 105 5.37 -12.85 -6.56
N LEU A 106 5.02 -11.69 -5.99
CA LEU A 106 5.03 -10.43 -6.74
C LEU A 106 6.46 -10.07 -7.17
N LEU A 107 7.45 -10.23 -6.29
CA LEU A 107 8.86 -9.99 -6.61
C LEU A 107 9.33 -10.86 -7.76
N GLU A 108 9.04 -12.16 -7.72
CA GLU A 108 9.39 -13.11 -8.78
C GLU A 108 8.78 -12.71 -10.14
N SER A 109 7.54 -12.19 -10.16
CA SER A 109 6.90 -11.74 -11.40
C SER A 109 7.48 -10.45 -12.00
N MET A 110 8.37 -9.76 -11.27
CA MET A 110 8.95 -8.47 -11.67
C MET A 110 10.43 -8.57 -12.06
N LEU A 111 11.02 -9.77 -12.00
CA LEU A 111 12.39 -10.07 -12.42
C LEU A 111 12.40 -10.65 -13.83
#